data_AF-A0A3R6KJD5-F1
#
_entry.id   AF-A0A3R6KJD5-F1
#
_cell.length_a   1.000
_cell.length_b   1.000
_cell.length_c   1.000
_cell.angle_alpha   90.00
_cell.angle_beta   90.00
_cell.angle_gamma   90.00
#
_symmetry.space_group_name_H-M   'P 1'
#
loop_
_entity.id
_entity.type
_entity.pdbx_description
1 polymer ?
#
loop_
_entity_poly.entity_id
_entity_poly.type
_entity_poly.pdbx_seq_one_letter_code
_entity_poly.pdbx_strand_id
1 'polypeptide(L)'
;MLKILIITPKILYDAEKLCDDLKQNYSVQLVTCNSEKDYPHELLSKDPFDLIITFDLVGFEQTTLMGGISYNLVNSKFVNFLLHENLQNEKYLSKQLSLSMFFYCADRKYVTYLREHYPDIPYLKSLQGSEETVEAAMRSAVEEVLAECHLV
;
A
#
# COMPACT_ATOMS: atom_id res chain seq x y z
N MET A 1 3.99 -18.84 -7.91
CA MET A 1 4.45 -18.18 -6.67
C MET A 1 4.09 -16.73 -6.81
N LEU A 2 3.30 -16.18 -5.88
CA LEU A 2 2.82 -14.80 -5.97
C LEU A 2 4.00 -13.83 -5.98
N LYS A 3 3.93 -12.82 -6.85
CA LYS A 3 4.87 -11.71 -6.94
C LYS A 3 4.32 -10.51 -6.19
N ILE A 4 5.03 -10.12 -5.14
CA ILE A 4 4.69 -8.96 -4.30
C ILE A 4 5.76 -7.89 -4.50
N LEU A 5 5.34 -6.66 -4.76
CA LEU A 5 6.21 -5.49 -4.73
C LEU A 5 5.91 -4.67 -3.48
N ILE A 6 6.93 -4.34 -2.70
CA ILE A 6 6.84 -3.41 -1.58
C ILE A 6 7.53 -2.10 -1.99
N ILE A 7 6.82 -0.98 -1.90
CA ILE A 7 7.34 0.36 -2.17
C ILE A 7 7.24 1.19 -0.89
N THR A 8 8.37 1.72 -0.44
CA THR A 8 8.47 2.48 0.82
C THR A 8 9.18 3.81 0.59
N PRO A 9 8.81 4.91 1.28
CA PRO A 9 9.41 6.22 1.02
C PRO A 9 10.89 6.31 1.42
N LYS A 10 11.28 5.46 2.36
CA LYS A 10 12.64 5.29 2.88
C LYS A 10 12.76 3.88 3.45
N ILE A 11 13.96 3.47 3.85
CA ILE A 11 14.10 2.23 4.63
C ILE A 11 13.39 2.43 5.97
N LEU A 12 12.23 1.80 6.11
CA LEU A 12 11.45 1.70 7.34
C LEU A 12 11.72 0.32 7.92
N TYR A 13 12.01 0.26 9.22
CA TYR A 13 12.21 -1.00 9.94
C TYR A 13 11.04 -1.97 9.70
N ASP A 14 9.81 -1.44 9.77
CA ASP A 14 8.57 -2.19 9.56
C ASP A 14 8.47 -2.78 8.14
N ALA A 15 8.91 -2.05 7.11
CA ALA A 15 8.89 -2.51 5.73
C ALA A 15 9.94 -3.60 5.44
N GLU A 16 11.14 -3.47 6.01
CA GLU A 16 12.19 -4.50 5.91
C GLU A 16 11.75 -5.79 6.59
N LYS A 17 11.20 -5.68 7.80
CA LYS A 17 10.69 -6.82 8.55
C LYS A 17 9.57 -7.55 7.84
N LEU A 18 8.57 -6.82 7.36
CA LEU A 18 7.51 -7.38 6.55
C LEU A 18 8.05 -8.06 5.28
N CYS A 19 9.05 -7.46 4.63
CA CYS A 19 9.69 -8.03 3.45
C CYS A 19 10.35 -9.38 3.76
N ASP A 20 11.12 -9.47 4.85
CA ASP A 20 11.80 -10.70 5.27
C ASP A 20 10.81 -11.81 5.65
N ASP A 21 9.72 -11.47 6.33
CA ASP A 21 8.63 -12.39 6.65
C ASP A 21 7.94 -12.92 5.39
N LEU A 22 7.58 -12.05 4.45
CA LEU A 22 6.85 -12.44 3.24
C LEU A 22 7.73 -13.23 2.25
N LYS A 23 9.05 -13.00 2.22
CA LYS A 23 10.00 -13.75 1.37
C LYS A 23 10.04 -15.24 1.65
N GLN A 24 9.58 -15.68 2.82
CA GLN A 24 9.51 -17.10 3.17
C GLN A 24 8.51 -17.86 2.29
N ASN A 25 7.46 -17.19 1.82
CA ASN A 25 6.34 -17.81 1.10
C ASN A 25 6.11 -17.22 -0.32
N TYR A 26 6.62 -16.02 -0.60
CA TYR A 26 6.31 -15.27 -1.80
C TYR A 26 7.57 -14.72 -2.51
N SER A 27 7.43 -14.39 -3.79
CA SER A 27 8.47 -13.66 -4.53
C SER A 27 8.33 -12.17 -4.24
N VAL A 28 9.12 -11.66 -3.29
CA VAL A 28 9.01 -10.27 -2.83
C VAL A 28 10.17 -9.42 -3.33
N GLN A 29 9.84 -8.26 -3.90
CA GLN A 29 10.80 -7.19 -4.22
C GLN A 29 10.52 -5.98 -3.33
N LEU A 30 11.57 -5.39 -2.76
CA LEU A 30 11.48 -4.16 -1.96
C LEU A 30 12.17 -3.03 -2.70
N VAL A 31 11.46 -1.92 -2.89
CA VAL A 31 11.95 -0.71 -3.55
C VAL A 31 11.77 0.48 -2.64
N THR A 32 12.83 1.27 -2.50
CA THR A 32 12.77 2.56 -1.81
C THR A 32 12.51 3.67 -2.82
N CYS A 33 11.52 4.51 -2.56
CA CYS A 33 11.10 5.63 -3.40
C CYS A 33 11.17 6.93 -2.58
N ASN A 34 12.33 7.59 -2.57
CA ASN A 34 12.53 8.82 -1.79
C ASN A 34 11.96 10.06 -2.50
N SER A 35 11.74 9.95 -3.81
CA SER A 35 11.25 11.01 -4.67
C SER A 35 10.49 10.44 -5.86
N GLU A 36 9.78 11.31 -6.57
CA GLU A 36 9.07 10.95 -7.80
C GLU A 36 9.96 10.25 -8.85
N LYS A 37 11.24 10.63 -8.92
CA LYS A 37 12.21 10.03 -9.86
C LYS A 37 12.58 8.59 -9.51
N ASP A 38 12.44 8.23 -8.25
CA ASP A 38 12.78 6.90 -7.73
C ASP A 38 11.60 5.93 -7.87
N TYR A 39 10.43 6.42 -8.27
CA TYR A 39 9.26 5.57 -8.45
C TYR A 39 9.54 4.53 -9.55
N PRO A 40 9.27 3.23 -9.32
CA PRO A 40 9.77 2.15 -10.17
C PRO A 40 8.92 1.95 -11.44
N HIS A 41 8.76 3.00 -12.25
CA HIS A 41 7.97 3.03 -13.47
C HIS A 41 8.36 1.92 -14.45
N GLU A 42 9.66 1.75 -14.70
CA GLU A 42 10.14 0.72 -15.61
C GLU A 42 9.79 -0.69 -15.12
N LEU A 43 9.94 -0.96 -13.83
CA LEU A 43 9.64 -2.26 -13.23
C LEU A 43 8.15 -2.57 -13.36
N LEU A 44 7.29 -1.63 -12.98
CA LEU A 44 5.84 -1.75 -13.08
C LEU A 44 5.34 -1.91 -14.52
N SER A 45 6.09 -1.38 -15.50
CA SER A 45 5.75 -1.54 -16.92
C SER A 45 6.14 -2.89 -17.53
N LYS A 46 7.13 -3.58 -16.93
CA LYS A 46 7.75 -4.80 -17.47
C LYS A 46 7.24 -6.05 -16.77
N ASP A 47 7.02 -5.98 -15.47
CA ASP A 47 6.68 -7.11 -14.63
C ASP A 47 5.25 -7.01 -14.08
N PRO A 48 4.40 -8.02 -14.29
CA PRO A 48 3.13 -8.11 -13.58
C PRO A 48 3.38 -8.50 -12.12
N PHE A 49 2.80 -7.73 -11.19
CA PHE A 49 2.73 -8.06 -9.76
C PHE A 49 1.31 -8.46 -9.39
N ASP A 50 1.18 -9.46 -8.54
CA ASP A 50 -0.13 -9.88 -8.02
C ASP A 50 -0.62 -8.89 -6.95
N LEU A 51 0.31 -8.40 -6.14
CA LEU A 51 0.07 -7.46 -5.06
C LEU A 51 1.19 -6.41 -4.98
N ILE A 52 0.79 -5.15 -4.84
CA ILE A 52 1.69 -4.04 -4.54
C ILE A 52 1.34 -3.51 -3.16
N ILE A 53 2.33 -3.49 -2.27
CA ILE A 53 2.24 -2.96 -0.91
C ILE A 53 2.97 -1.62 -0.90
N THR A 54 2.31 -0.56 -0.45
CA THR A 54 2.87 0.77 -0.39
C THR A 54 2.75 1.32 1.02
N PHE A 55 3.77 2.05 1.46
CA PHE A 55 3.75 2.76 2.74
C PHE A 55 3.43 4.24 2.50
N ASP A 56 2.60 4.81 3.37
CA ASP A 56 2.33 6.25 3.44
C ASP A 56 1.94 6.90 2.11
N LEU A 57 1.12 6.20 1.32
CA LEU A 57 0.64 6.65 0.00
C LEU A 57 1.77 7.02 -0.97
N VAL A 58 2.95 6.41 -0.83
CA VAL A 58 4.01 6.55 -1.83
C VAL A 58 3.44 6.19 -3.19
N GLY A 59 3.75 6.99 -4.20
CA GLY A 59 3.35 6.82 -5.59
C GLY A 59 2.01 7.44 -5.96
N PHE A 60 1.23 7.94 -5.00
CA PHE A 60 0.00 8.69 -5.32
C PHE A 60 0.28 10.03 -6.01
N GLU A 61 1.47 10.59 -5.83
CA GLU A 61 1.93 11.77 -6.55
C GLU A 61 2.21 11.51 -8.04
N GLN A 62 2.31 10.25 -8.45
CA GLN A 62 2.54 9.89 -9.85
C GLN A 62 1.27 10.12 -10.65
N THR A 63 1.35 10.99 -11.66
CA THR A 63 0.21 11.30 -12.51
C THR A 63 0.50 10.99 -13.98
N THR A 64 -0.56 10.60 -14.67
CA THR A 64 -0.61 10.45 -16.12
C THR A 64 -0.63 11.83 -16.79
N LEU A 65 -0.37 11.89 -18.10
CA LEU A 65 -0.49 13.13 -18.89
C LEU A 65 -1.87 13.80 -18.79
N MET A 66 -2.92 13.02 -18.50
CA MET A 66 -4.29 13.52 -18.31
C MET A 66 -4.60 13.90 -16.84
N GLY A 67 -3.59 13.89 -15.97
CA GLY A 67 -3.70 14.26 -14.55
C GLY A 67 -4.31 13.20 -13.64
N GLY A 68 -4.61 12.00 -14.13
CA GLY A 68 -5.07 10.87 -13.32
C GLY A 68 -3.92 10.16 -12.61
N ILE A 69 -4.15 9.50 -11.47
CA ILE A 69 -3.11 8.77 -10.72
C ILE A 69 -2.62 7.58 -11.55
N SER A 70 -1.30 7.43 -11.69
CA SER A 70 -0.67 6.38 -12.51
C SER A 70 -0.99 4.96 -12.01
N TYR A 71 -1.41 4.82 -10.75
CA TYR A 71 -1.83 3.53 -10.15
C TYR A 71 -3.02 2.93 -10.90
N ASN A 72 -3.88 3.77 -11.46
CA ASN A 72 -5.02 3.33 -12.27
C ASN A 72 -4.61 2.53 -13.52
N LEU A 73 -3.35 2.66 -13.97
CA LEU A 73 -2.83 1.96 -15.15
C LEU A 73 -2.20 0.61 -14.79
N VAL A 74 -1.98 0.34 -13.51
CA VAL A 74 -1.32 -0.88 -13.06
C VAL A 74 -2.37 -1.95 -12.79
N ASN A 75 -2.20 -3.11 -13.43
CA ASN A 75 -3.11 -4.25 -13.27
C ASN A 75 -2.69 -5.13 -12.08
N SER A 76 -2.79 -4.60 -10.87
CA SER A 76 -2.42 -5.26 -9.62
C SER A 76 -3.39 -4.91 -8.48
N LYS A 77 -3.38 -5.71 -7.40
CA LYS A 77 -4.03 -5.34 -6.14
C LYS A 77 -3.11 -4.45 -5.32
N PHE A 78 -3.68 -3.56 -4.51
CA PHE A 78 -2.91 -2.56 -3.78
C PHE A 78 -3.23 -2.58 -2.29
N VAL A 79 -2.21 -2.70 -1.45
CA VAL A 79 -2.31 -2.58 0.01
C VAL A 79 -1.51 -1.36 0.44
N ASN A 80 -2.15 -0.44 1.14
CA ASN A 80 -1.53 0.75 1.68
C ASN A 80 -1.44 0.66 3.20
N PHE A 81 -0.22 0.62 3.73
CA PHE A 81 0.03 0.83 5.16
C PHE A 81 0.26 2.32 5.41
N LEU A 82 -0.64 2.93 6.18
CA LEU A 82 -0.59 4.33 6.56
C LEU A 82 -0.08 4.44 7.99
N LEU A 83 1.23 4.60 8.15
CA LEU A 83 1.88 4.62 9.46
C LEU A 83 1.95 6.03 10.04
N HIS A 84 1.94 7.07 9.20
CA HIS A 84 1.98 8.46 9.61
C HIS A 84 0.67 9.20 9.29
N GLU A 85 0.33 10.17 10.13
CA GLU A 85 -0.83 11.05 9.93
C GLU A 85 -0.46 12.30 9.11
N ASN A 86 -1.45 12.94 8.47
CA ASN A 86 -1.32 14.19 7.69
C ASN A 86 -0.37 14.05 6.50
N LEU A 87 -0.49 12.95 5.73
CA LEU A 87 0.36 12.68 4.58
C LEU A 87 0.08 13.71 3.47
N GLN A 88 1.13 14.19 2.82
CA GLN A 88 1.03 15.21 1.76
C GLN A 88 0.15 14.77 0.57
N ASN A 89 0.02 13.45 0.39
CA ASN A 89 -0.68 12.82 -0.72
C ASN A 89 -2.14 12.45 -0.40
N GLU A 90 -2.65 12.66 0.82
CA GLU A 90 -4.04 12.32 1.16
C GLU A 90 -5.06 13.03 0.27
N LYS A 91 -4.74 14.24 -0.23
CA LYS A 91 -5.60 15.00 -1.16
C LYS A 91 -6.02 14.18 -2.39
N TYR A 92 -5.23 13.19 -2.80
CA TYR A 92 -5.55 12.31 -3.93
C TYR A 92 -6.62 11.27 -3.61
N LEU A 93 -6.92 11.04 -2.33
CA LEU A 93 -8.00 10.18 -1.84
C LEU A 93 -9.38 10.86 -1.89
N SER A 94 -9.43 12.17 -2.17
CA SER A 94 -10.68 12.95 -2.24
C SER A 94 -11.58 12.61 -3.43
N LYS A 95 -11.10 11.80 -4.37
CA LYS A 95 -11.86 11.36 -5.54
C LYS A 95 -11.98 9.84 -5.52
N GLN A 96 -13.09 9.34 -6.07
CA GLN A 96 -13.27 7.92 -6.28
C GLN A 96 -12.12 7.34 -7.12
N LEU A 97 -11.49 6.29 -6.59
CA LEU A 97 -10.39 5.59 -7.24
C LEU A 97 -10.94 4.37 -7.98
N SER A 98 -10.47 4.16 -9.22
CA SER A 98 -10.94 3.07 -10.08
C SER A 98 -10.00 1.85 -10.02
N LEU A 99 -9.57 1.47 -8.82
CA LEU A 99 -8.72 0.31 -8.57
C LEU A 99 -9.06 -0.36 -7.24
N SER A 100 -8.75 -1.65 -7.12
CA SER A 100 -8.90 -2.39 -5.86
C SER A 100 -7.78 -2.01 -4.90
N MET A 101 -8.11 -1.27 -3.85
CA MET A 101 -7.18 -0.88 -2.79
C MET A 101 -7.69 -1.26 -1.41
N PHE A 102 -6.73 -1.54 -0.53
CA PHE A 102 -6.93 -1.89 0.86
C PHE A 102 -6.07 -0.95 1.72
N PHE A 103 -6.68 -0.26 2.67
CA PHE A 103 -6.00 0.72 3.51
C PHE A 103 -5.99 0.27 4.96
N TYR A 104 -4.79 0.24 5.55
CA TYR A 104 -4.56 -0.12 6.93
C TYR A 104 -3.80 0.99 7.64
N CYS A 105 -4.41 1.59 8.65
CA CYS A 105 -3.85 2.72 9.40
C CYS A 105 -3.22 2.29 10.72
N ALA A 106 -2.20 2.99 11.18
CA ALA A 106 -1.56 2.74 12.48
C ALA A 106 -2.55 2.69 13.65
N ASP A 107 -3.57 3.56 13.68
CA ASP A 107 -4.54 3.60 14.77
C ASP A 107 -5.99 3.91 14.35
N ARG A 108 -6.92 3.75 15.30
CA ARG A 108 -8.35 4.01 15.10
C ARG A 108 -8.71 5.49 14.98
N LYS A 109 -7.91 6.40 15.55
CA LYS A 109 -8.18 7.84 15.46
C LYS A 109 -7.99 8.31 14.03
N TYR A 110 -6.91 7.86 13.40
CA TYR A 110 -6.61 8.21 12.02
C TYR A 110 -7.61 7.58 11.03
N VAL A 111 -8.09 6.35 11.29
CA VAL A 111 -9.22 5.79 10.54
C VAL A 111 -10.45 6.71 10.59
N THR A 112 -10.77 7.26 11.76
CA THR A 112 -11.92 8.16 11.93
C THR A 112 -11.74 9.42 11.10
N TYR A 113 -10.57 10.07 11.23
CA TYR A 113 -10.21 11.24 10.43
C TYR A 113 -10.34 10.99 8.92
N LEU A 114 -9.77 9.88 8.42
CA LEU A 114 -9.81 9.56 7.00
C LEU A 114 -11.23 9.28 6.50
N ARG A 115 -12.08 8.62 7.29
CA ARG A 115 -13.49 8.40 6.93
C ARG A 115 -14.30 9.69 6.84
N GLU A 116 -14.02 10.65 7.71
CA GLU A 116 -14.70 11.95 7.73
C GLU A 116 -14.30 12.83 6.55
N HIS A 117 -13.02 12.82 6.16
CA HIS A 117 -12.48 13.73 5.13
C HIS A 117 -12.45 13.10 3.73
N TYR A 118 -12.38 11.77 3.65
CA TYR A 118 -12.23 11.01 2.41
C TYR A 118 -13.17 9.79 2.44
N PRO A 119 -14.50 10.00 2.36
CA PRO A 119 -15.50 8.95 2.55
C PRO A 119 -15.45 7.84 1.49
N ASP A 120 -14.82 8.10 0.34
CA ASP A 120 -14.71 7.17 -0.78
C ASP A 120 -13.48 6.24 -0.70
N ILE A 121 -12.68 6.30 0.38
CA ILE A 121 -11.54 5.39 0.56
C ILE A 121 -12.08 3.95 0.68
N PRO A 122 -11.70 3.04 -0.24
CA PRO A 122 -12.14 1.64 -0.17
C PRO A 122 -11.44 0.92 0.99
N TYR A 123 -12.13 -0.03 1.62
CA TYR A 123 -11.53 -0.98 2.56
C TYR A 123 -10.57 -0.35 3.59
N LEU A 124 -11.09 0.57 4.40
CA LEU A 124 -10.31 1.29 5.41
C LEU A 124 -10.44 0.62 6.79
N LYS A 125 -9.33 0.07 7.30
CA LYS A 125 -9.21 -0.62 8.59
C LYS A 125 -8.04 -0.08 9.42
N SER A 126 -8.07 -0.35 10.73
CA SER A 126 -6.94 -0.05 11.64
C SER A 126 -6.08 -1.28 11.87
N LEU A 127 -4.76 -1.10 11.93
CA LEU A 127 -3.78 -2.09 12.40
C LEU A 127 -3.89 -2.33 13.92
N GLN A 128 -4.60 -1.46 14.65
CA GLN A 128 -4.95 -1.71 16.05
C GLN A 128 -5.90 -2.92 16.18
N GLY A 129 -5.29 -4.08 16.40
CA GLY A 129 -5.89 -5.40 16.62
C GLY A 129 -5.11 -6.20 17.67
N SER A 130 -5.51 -7.45 17.92
CA SER A 130 -5.03 -8.36 18.98
C SER A 130 -3.55 -8.73 18.94
N GLU A 131 -2.82 -8.29 17.93
CA GLU A 131 -1.42 -8.63 17.71
C GLU A 131 -0.48 -7.84 18.63
N GLU A 132 0.59 -8.49 19.09
CA GLU A 132 1.55 -7.90 20.03
C GLU A 132 2.46 -6.85 19.37
N THR A 133 2.63 -6.91 18.04
CA THR A 133 3.55 -6.03 17.28
C THR A 133 2.90 -5.48 16.00
N VAL A 134 3.39 -4.33 15.54
CA VAL A 134 2.97 -3.71 14.26
C VAL A 134 3.28 -4.62 13.08
N GLU A 135 4.43 -5.30 13.11
CA GLU A 135 4.84 -6.29 12.11
C GLU A 135 3.82 -7.42 11.95
N ALA A 136 3.40 -8.03 13.06
CA ALA A 136 2.42 -9.10 13.04
C ALA A 136 1.06 -8.62 12.52
N ALA A 137 0.64 -7.42 12.92
CA ALA A 137 -0.58 -6.79 12.41
C ALA A 137 -0.52 -6.54 10.89
N MET A 138 0.61 -6.06 10.36
CA MET A 138 0.79 -5.88 8.92
C MET A 138 0.79 -7.20 8.17
N ARG A 139 1.45 -8.25 8.69
CA ARG A 139 1.42 -9.58 8.08
C ARG A 139 0.00 -10.12 8.00
N SER A 140 -0.76 -10.04 9.09
CA SER A 140 -2.17 -10.44 9.12
C SER A 140 -3.00 -9.65 8.12
N ALA A 141 -2.78 -8.34 7.99
CA ALA A 141 -3.44 -7.51 7.00
C ALA A 141 -3.12 -7.94 5.55
N VAL A 142 -1.88 -8.31 5.25
CA VAL A 142 -1.51 -8.85 3.93
C VAL A 142 -2.23 -10.18 3.67
N GLU A 143 -2.21 -11.11 4.62
CA GLU A 143 -2.90 -12.41 4.48
C GLU A 143 -4.40 -12.25 4.26
N GLU A 144 -5.03 -11.32 4.98
CA GLU A 144 -6.44 -10.98 4.80
C GLU A 144 -6.72 -10.48 3.39
N VAL A 145 -5.88 -9.60 2.85
CA VAL A 145 -6.05 -9.06 1.50
C VAL A 145 -5.82 -10.11 0.43
N LEU A 146 -4.84 -11.00 0.64
CA LEU A 146 -4.60 -12.12 -0.27
C LEU A 146 -5.82 -13.02 -0.34
N ALA A 147 -6.47 -13.32 0.79
CA ALA A 147 -7.70 -14.10 0.84
C ALA A 147 -8.88 -13.39 0.17
N GLU A 148 -9.08 -12.10 0.46
CA GLU A 148 -10.14 -11.28 -0.14
C GLU A 148 -9.99 -11.14 -1.67
N CYS A 149 -8.74 -11.16 -2.15
CA CYS A 149 -8.42 -11.11 -3.57
C CYS A 149 -8.37 -12.50 -4.25
N HIS A 150 -8.65 -13.58 -3.53
CA HIS A 150 -8.53 -14.97 -4.03
C HIS A 150 -7.15 -15.30 -4.60
N LEU A 151 -6.10 -14.79 -3.97
CA LEU A 151 -4.70 -15.02 -4.36
C LEU A 151 -4.06 -16.20 -3.59
N VAL A 152 -4.71 -16.70 -2.55
CA VAL A 152 -4.30 -17.84 -1.72
C VAL A 152 -5.39 -18.90 -1.60
#